data_AF-A0A958SLX8-F1
#
_entry.id   AF-A0A958SLX8-F1
#
_cell.length_a   1.000
_cell.length_b   1.000
_cell.length_c   1.000
_cell.angle_alpha   90.00
_cell.angle_beta   90.00
_cell.angle_gamma   90.00
#
_symmetry.space_group_name_H-M   'P 1'
#
loop_
_entity.id
_entity.type
_entity.pdbx_description
1 polymer ?
#
loop_
_entity_poly.entity_id
_entity_poly.type
_entity_poly.pdbx_seq_one_letter_code
_entity_poly.pdbx_strand_id
1 'polypeptide(L)'
;MRKFFLVASLIGIFQLGCQGAESGHQPIVSEVPLEEPITFVNDILPLVQKRCSLCHNSGSGLPVWEDYQTLFDNREFVRFRVFENRSMPRGNATNMTEEERAFMAQWIDEGARFE
;
A
#
# COMPACT_ATOMS: atom_id res chain seq x y z
N MET A 1 -62.87 -40.02 38.56
CA MET A 1 -62.60 -39.93 37.11
C MET A 1 -61.18 -39.42 36.91
N ARG A 2 -60.34 -40.19 36.20
CA ARG A 2 -59.10 -39.87 35.41
C ARG A 2 -58.41 -38.51 35.67
N LYS A 3 -57.09 -38.35 35.82
CA LYS A 3 -55.90 -39.18 35.50
C LYS A 3 -54.63 -38.52 36.13
N PHE A 4 -53.69 -39.35 36.60
CA PHE A 4 -52.21 -39.35 36.48
C PHE A 4 -51.41 -38.02 36.31
N PHE A 5 -50.18 -37.81 36.80
CA PHE A 5 -48.96 -38.65 36.79
C PHE A 5 -47.94 -38.14 37.85
N LEU A 6 -47.13 -39.08 38.36
CA LEU A 6 -45.85 -38.92 39.06
C LEU A 6 -44.84 -38.08 38.28
N VAL A 7 -43.98 -37.29 38.96
CA VAL A 7 -42.50 -37.32 38.78
C VAL A 7 -41.82 -36.77 40.05
N ALA A 8 -40.90 -37.57 40.59
CA ALA A 8 -39.93 -37.21 41.63
C ALA A 8 -38.59 -36.84 40.98
N SER A 9 -37.84 -35.88 41.54
CA SER A 9 -36.38 -35.68 41.41
C SER A 9 -36.01 -34.22 41.65
N LEU A 10 -34.82 -33.80 42.05
CA LEU A 10 -33.60 -34.33 42.67
C LEU A 10 -32.67 -33.08 42.72
N ILE A 11 -31.84 -32.97 43.76
CA ILE A 11 -30.51 -32.32 43.73
C ILE A 11 -30.50 -30.81 43.41
N GLY A 12 -30.49 -29.99 44.46
CA GLY A 12 -30.08 -28.59 44.39
C GLY A 12 -28.69 -28.39 45.00
N ILE A 13 -27.63 -28.42 44.19
CA ILE A 13 -26.35 -27.76 44.46
C ILE A 13 -25.69 -27.39 43.12
N PHE A 14 -25.62 -26.10 42.80
CA PHE A 14 -24.59 -25.59 41.88
C PHE A 14 -24.23 -24.17 42.32
N GLN A 15 -23.24 -24.07 43.21
CA GLN A 15 -22.56 -22.82 43.53
C GLN A 15 -21.69 -22.45 42.33
N LEU A 16 -22.18 -21.56 41.48
CA LEU A 16 -21.40 -21.01 40.37
C LEU A 16 -20.56 -19.84 40.90
N GLY A 17 -19.35 -20.16 41.37
CA GLY A 17 -18.33 -19.16 41.70
C GLY A 17 -17.72 -18.56 40.44
N CYS A 18 -17.90 -17.26 40.23
CA CYS A 18 -17.14 -16.49 39.25
C CYS A 18 -15.75 -16.19 39.82
N GLN A 19 -14.72 -16.91 39.36
CA GLN A 19 -13.33 -16.49 39.51
C GLN A 19 -12.79 -16.18 38.11
N GLY A 20 -12.84 -14.90 37.73
CA GLY A 20 -12.15 -14.41 36.55
C GLY A 20 -10.71 -14.12 36.91
N ALA A 21 -9.79 -14.91 36.39
CA ALA A 21 -8.35 -14.67 36.48
C ALA A 21 -7.97 -13.51 35.57
N GLU A 22 -7.49 -12.42 36.16
CA GLU A 22 -6.85 -11.31 35.44
C GLU A 22 -5.44 -11.71 35.01
N SER A 23 -5.30 -12.23 33.78
CA SER A 23 -3.98 -12.35 33.15
C SER A 23 -3.57 -10.97 32.64
N GLY A 24 -2.58 -10.35 33.30
CA GLY A 24 -1.96 -9.11 32.83
C GLY A 24 -1.36 -9.29 31.44
N HIS A 25 -2.00 -8.67 30.45
CA HIS A 25 -1.45 -8.45 29.12
C HIS A 25 -0.92 -7.02 29.07
N GLN A 26 0.41 -6.85 29.14
CA GLN A 26 1.03 -5.57 28.87
C GLN A 26 0.86 -5.24 27.38
N PRO A 27 0.45 -4.01 27.01
CA PRO A 27 0.34 -3.62 25.62
C PRO A 27 1.76 -3.46 25.07
N ILE A 28 2.11 -4.32 24.12
CA ILE A 28 3.35 -4.20 23.34
C ILE A 28 3.11 -3.04 22.38
N VAL A 29 3.66 -1.86 22.68
CA VAL A 29 3.62 -0.72 21.76
C VAL A 29 4.66 -1.01 20.68
N SER A 30 4.19 -1.60 19.57
CA SER A 30 4.97 -1.73 18.34
C SER A 30 5.19 -0.33 17.79
N GLU A 31 6.37 0.21 17.98
CA GLU A 31 6.88 1.35 17.21
C GLU A 31 6.87 0.94 15.73
N VAL A 32 5.92 1.49 14.96
CA VAL A 32 5.89 1.32 13.51
C VAL A 32 7.03 2.16 12.95
N PRO A 33 8.02 1.57 12.26
CA PRO A 33 9.06 2.35 11.61
C PRO A 33 8.42 3.36 10.67
N LEU A 34 8.81 4.63 10.79
CA LEU A 34 8.43 5.65 9.82
C LEU A 34 9.24 5.35 8.55
N GLU A 35 8.60 4.74 7.57
CA GLU A 35 9.17 4.62 6.23
C GLU A 35 9.49 6.02 5.71
N GLU A 36 10.73 6.24 5.27
CA GLU A 36 11.16 7.51 4.69
C GLU A 36 10.33 7.79 3.42
N PRO A 37 9.96 9.05 3.17
CA PRO A 37 9.13 9.39 2.02
C PRO A 37 9.88 9.19 0.70
N ILE A 38 9.14 8.90 -0.37
CA ILE A 38 9.73 8.78 -1.71
C ILE A 38 10.01 10.18 -2.27
N THR A 39 11.19 10.36 -2.85
CA THR A 39 11.68 11.66 -3.36
C THR A 39 12.04 11.59 -4.84
N PHE A 40 12.01 12.72 -5.52
CA PHE A 40 12.41 12.76 -6.92
C PHE A 40 13.89 12.43 -7.08
N VAL A 41 14.76 13.12 -6.33
CA VAL A 41 16.22 13.04 -6.54
C VAL A 41 16.77 11.64 -6.22
N ASN A 42 16.37 11.05 -5.10
CA ASN A 42 16.97 9.80 -4.64
C ASN A 42 16.31 8.56 -5.25
N ASP A 43 15.02 8.64 -5.55
CA ASP A 43 14.22 7.44 -5.83
C ASP A 43 13.69 7.41 -7.27
N ILE A 44 13.05 8.50 -7.71
CA ILE A 44 12.35 8.52 -9.00
C ILE A 44 13.28 8.86 -10.16
N LEU A 45 14.25 9.76 -9.98
CA LEU A 45 15.19 10.12 -11.04
C LEU A 45 15.98 8.90 -11.55
N PRO A 46 16.53 8.00 -10.69
CA PRO A 46 17.14 6.77 -11.16
C PRO A 46 16.18 5.86 -11.95
N LEU A 47 14.91 5.78 -11.53
CA LEU A 47 13.89 5.01 -12.23
C LEU A 47 13.58 5.61 -13.61
N VAL A 48 13.46 6.93 -13.69
CA VAL A 48 13.24 7.68 -14.93
C VAL A 48 14.41 7.47 -15.90
N GLN A 49 15.64 7.62 -15.44
CA GLN A 49 16.84 7.40 -16.24
C GLN A 49 16.88 5.97 -16.82
N LYS A 50 16.51 4.99 -15.99
CA LYS A 50 16.51 3.57 -16.37
C LYS A 50 15.39 3.18 -17.35
N ARG A 51 14.18 3.74 -17.20
CA ARG A 51 12.97 3.26 -17.91
C ARG A 51 12.42 4.23 -18.95
N CYS A 52 12.73 5.52 -18.86
CA CYS A 52 12.13 6.55 -19.68
C CYS A 52 13.11 7.12 -20.70
N SER A 53 14.34 7.42 -20.27
CA SER A 53 15.30 8.23 -21.04
C SER A 53 15.79 7.59 -22.34
N LEU A 54 15.63 6.28 -22.50
CA LEU A 54 15.89 5.59 -23.77
C LEU A 54 15.07 6.19 -24.92
N CYS A 55 13.83 6.61 -24.64
CA CYS A 55 12.96 7.24 -25.63
C CYS A 55 12.72 8.73 -25.35
N HIS A 56 12.70 9.13 -24.07
CA HIS A 56 12.36 10.47 -23.61
C HIS A 56 13.62 11.28 -23.25
N ASN A 57 14.33 11.72 -24.28
CA ASN A 57 15.57 12.50 -24.15
C ASN A 57 15.55 13.77 -25.02
N SER A 58 16.52 14.65 -24.83
CA SER A 58 16.59 15.97 -25.49
C SER A 58 16.60 15.91 -27.02
N GLY A 59 17.06 14.80 -27.61
CA GLY A 59 17.08 14.60 -29.07
C GLY A 59 15.83 13.94 -29.65
N SER A 60 14.91 13.47 -28.81
CA SER A 60 13.77 12.64 -29.24
C SER A 60 12.55 13.42 -29.74
N GLY A 61 12.48 14.72 -29.43
CA GLY A 61 11.25 15.53 -29.63
C GLY A 61 10.09 15.14 -28.70
N LEU A 62 10.33 14.25 -27.73
CA LEU A 62 9.39 13.90 -26.65
C LEU A 62 9.74 14.67 -25.37
N PRO A 63 8.80 14.79 -24.41
CA PRO A 63 9.11 15.39 -23.12
C PRO A 63 10.28 14.69 -22.43
N VAL A 64 11.15 15.47 -21.78
CA VAL A 64 12.30 14.97 -21.01
C VAL A 64 11.90 14.84 -19.56
N TRP A 65 11.75 13.61 -19.07
CA TRP A 65 11.23 13.34 -17.73
C TRP A 65 12.29 13.43 -16.61
N GLU A 66 13.57 13.55 -16.97
CA GLU A 66 14.66 13.78 -16.00
C GLU A 66 14.61 15.19 -15.39
N ASP A 67 13.88 16.11 -16.00
CA ASP A 67 13.59 17.41 -15.42
C ASP A 67 12.41 17.29 -14.44
N TYR A 68 12.64 17.64 -13.18
CA TYR A 68 11.62 17.54 -12.13
C TYR A 68 10.37 18.32 -12.49
N GLN A 69 10.51 19.57 -12.93
CA GLN A 69 9.35 20.43 -13.18
C GLN A 69 8.48 19.86 -14.31
N THR A 70 9.11 19.39 -15.38
CA THR A 70 8.43 18.73 -16.50
C THR A 70 7.69 17.47 -16.04
N LEU A 71 8.33 16.60 -15.25
CA LEU A 71 7.68 15.40 -14.73
C LEU A 71 6.55 15.74 -13.76
N PHE A 72 6.79 16.67 -12.83
CA PHE A 72 5.84 17.12 -11.84
C PHE A 72 4.58 17.69 -12.50
N ASP A 73 4.72 18.61 -13.45
CA ASP A 73 3.59 19.25 -14.13
C ASP A 73 2.75 18.27 -14.96
N ASN A 74 3.33 17.13 -15.36
CA ASN A 74 2.67 16.09 -16.15
C ASN A 74 2.35 14.82 -15.34
N ARG A 75 2.57 14.83 -14.02
CA ARG A 75 2.59 13.62 -13.20
C ARG A 75 1.32 12.78 -13.31
N GLU A 76 0.14 13.38 -13.37
CA GLU A 76 -1.12 12.64 -13.52
C GLU A 76 -1.20 11.90 -14.88
N PHE A 77 -0.72 12.55 -15.94
CA PHE A 77 -0.63 11.90 -17.25
C PHE A 77 0.40 10.78 -17.24
N VAL A 78 1.55 10.99 -16.61
CA VAL A 78 2.58 9.95 -16.46
C VAL A 78 2.05 8.78 -15.63
N ARG A 79 1.38 9.03 -14.50
CA ARG A 79 0.71 8.03 -13.64
C ARG A 79 -0.27 7.20 -14.44
N PHE A 80 -1.15 7.85 -15.21
CA PHE A 80 -2.10 7.15 -16.06
C PHE A 80 -1.40 6.24 -17.09
N ARG A 81 -0.36 6.75 -17.76
CA ARG A 81 0.36 6.03 -18.82
C ARG A 81 1.25 4.90 -18.30
N VAL A 82 1.81 5.05 -17.10
CA VAL A 82 2.77 4.11 -16.49
C VAL A 82 2.06 3.10 -15.59
N PHE A 83 1.14 3.53 -14.73
CA PHE A 83 0.54 2.68 -13.72
C PHE A 83 -0.84 2.16 -14.12
N GLU A 84 -1.75 3.06 -14.52
CA GLU A 84 -3.15 2.69 -14.74
C GLU A 84 -3.36 1.92 -16.05
N ASN A 85 -2.92 2.47 -17.18
CA ASN A 85 -3.15 1.87 -18.50
C ASN A 85 -1.91 1.14 -19.07
N ARG A 86 -0.73 1.33 -18.45
CA ARG A 86 0.53 0.65 -18.78
C ARG A 86 0.98 0.76 -20.24
N SER A 87 0.54 1.79 -20.93
CA SER A 87 0.90 2.06 -22.33
C SER A 87 2.31 2.63 -22.48
N MET A 88 2.95 3.05 -21.38
CA MET A 88 4.36 3.38 -21.31
C MET A 88 5.09 2.49 -20.30
N PRO A 89 6.32 2.04 -20.60
CA PRO A 89 7.01 2.14 -21.90
C PRO A 89 6.23 1.39 -23.00
N ARG A 90 6.33 1.84 -24.26
CA ARG A 90 5.59 1.22 -25.39
C ARG A 90 5.91 -0.27 -25.47
N GLY A 91 4.89 -1.12 -25.39
CA GLY A 91 5.07 -2.58 -25.40
C GLY A 91 5.96 -3.11 -24.27
N ASN A 92 6.11 -2.34 -23.18
CA ASN A 92 7.07 -2.57 -22.11
C ASN A 92 8.53 -2.73 -22.58
N ALA A 93 8.95 -1.99 -23.61
CA ALA A 93 10.27 -2.13 -24.26
C ALA A 93 11.49 -2.04 -23.32
N THR A 94 11.35 -1.40 -22.15
CA THR A 94 12.43 -1.30 -21.17
C THR A 94 12.30 -2.28 -20.01
N ASN A 95 11.38 -3.26 -20.05
CA ASN A 95 11.13 -4.22 -18.98
C ASN A 95 10.85 -3.56 -17.62
N MET A 96 9.98 -2.56 -17.59
CA MET A 96 9.53 -1.92 -16.34
C MET A 96 8.61 -2.88 -15.59
N THR A 97 8.92 -3.14 -14.31
CA THR A 97 8.18 -4.09 -13.48
C THR A 97 6.92 -3.48 -12.88
N GLU A 98 6.06 -4.31 -12.30
CA GLU A 98 4.84 -3.83 -11.62
C GLU A 98 5.20 -3.06 -10.34
N GLU A 99 6.25 -3.48 -9.63
CA GLU A 99 6.76 -2.78 -8.44
C GLU A 99 7.29 -1.39 -8.82
N GLU A 100 8.05 -1.27 -9.90
CA GLU A 100 8.54 0.03 -10.38
C GLU A 100 7.39 0.96 -10.82
N ARG A 101 6.32 0.40 -11.41
CA ARG A 101 5.12 1.18 -11.76
C ARG A 101 4.39 1.67 -10.52
N ALA A 102 4.21 0.80 -9.53
CA ALA A 102 3.59 1.13 -8.26
C ALA A 102 4.42 2.18 -7.50
N PHE A 103 5.76 2.07 -7.54
CA PHE A 103 6.67 3.02 -6.92
C PHE A 103 6.54 4.43 -7.50
N MET A 104 6.47 4.55 -8.83
CA MET A 104 6.17 5.83 -9.50
C MET A 104 4.79 6.38 -9.09
N ALA A 105 3.75 5.53 -9.04
CA ALA A 105 2.41 5.96 -8.65
C ALA A 105 2.37 6.43 -7.18
N GLN A 106 3.06 5.71 -6.28
CA GLN A 106 3.13 6.05 -4.87
C GLN A 106 3.79 7.41 -4.64
N TRP A 107 4.92 7.69 -5.30
CA TRP A 107 5.54 9.02 -5.22
C TRP A 107 4.58 10.14 -5.64
N ILE A 108 3.79 9.91 -6.69
CA ILE A 108 2.78 10.88 -7.15
C ILE A 108 1.66 11.04 -6.12
N ASP A 109 1.16 9.94 -5.57
CA ASP A 109 0.12 9.92 -4.55
C ASP A 109 0.59 10.58 -3.23
N GLU A 110 1.90 10.55 -2.94
CA GLU A 110 2.55 11.21 -1.78
C GLU A 110 2.85 12.71 -2.00
N GLY A 111 2.48 13.25 -3.16
CA GLY A 111 2.61 14.66 -3.50
C GLY A 111 3.82 15.01 -4.36
N ALA A 112 4.49 14.02 -4.96
CA ALA A 112 5.59 14.17 -5.91
C ALA A 112 6.72 15.09 -5.39
N ARG A 113 7.22 14.77 -4.18
CA ARG A 113 8.25 15.57 -3.49
C ARG A 113 9.56 15.58 -4.26
N PHE A 114 10.24 16.72 -4.23
CA PHE A 114 11.55 16.87 -4.87
C PHE A 114 12.64 16.15 -4.06
N GLU A 115 12.72 16.45 -2.76
CA GLU A 115 13.61 15.92 -1.73
C GLU A 115 12.83 15.72 -0.42
#